data_AF-A0A3R5U447-F1
#
_entry.id   AF-A0A3R5U447-F1
#
_cell.length_a   1.000
_cell.length_b   1.000
_cell.length_c   1.000
_cell.angle_alpha   90.00
_cell.angle_beta   90.00
_cell.angle_gamma   90.00
#
_symmetry.space_group_name_H-M   'P 1'
#
loop_
_entity.id
_entity.type
_entity.pdbx_description
1 polymer ?
#
loop_
_entity_poly.entity_id
_entity_poly.type
_entity_poly.pdbx_seq_one_letter_code
_entity_poly.pdbx_strand_id
1 'polypeptide(L)'
;MLSETLIKAINNQINYEFYSSYSYLAMAAYAHSQDLDGFANFFRVQAQEEIFHAMKFFDYVYQKNGDVTLESIDKPQLKFKNMVDVLEKGYEHEQEVTKRVYELANLANEEKEHATISLLKWFVDEQVEEEDNFNRIIKKARRADTNPAALYLLDDELAQRVYVAPGSANA
;
A
#
# COMPACT_ATOMS: atom_id res chain seq x y z
N MET A 1 1.04 20.95 18.98
CA MET A 1 1.73 21.25 17.70
C MET A 1 2.65 20.08 17.44
N LEU A 2 2.73 19.58 16.21
CA LEU A 2 3.63 18.46 15.90
C LEU A 2 5.10 18.92 16.11
N SER A 3 5.95 18.02 16.61
CA SER A 3 7.38 18.28 16.64
C SER A 3 7.96 18.26 15.22
N GLU A 4 9.11 18.90 15.02
CA GLU A 4 9.83 18.82 13.73
C GLU A 4 10.17 17.36 13.37
N THR A 5 10.47 16.53 14.38
CA THR A 5 10.75 15.10 14.22
C THR A 5 9.53 14.35 13.67
N LEU A 6 8.35 14.53 14.27
CA LEU A 6 7.11 13.91 13.79
C LEU A 6 6.68 14.43 12.43
N ILE A 7 6.81 15.74 12.17
CA ILE A 7 6.50 16.31 10.84
C ILE A 7 7.38 15.64 9.79
N LYS A 8 8.69 15.53 10.03
CA LYS A 8 9.61 14.87 9.11
C LYS A 8 9.26 13.40 8.90
N ALA A 9 8.95 12.68 9.97
CA ALA A 9 8.60 11.26 9.89
C ALA A 9 7.29 11.03 9.10
N ILE A 10 6.28 11.88 9.31
CA ILE A 10 5.02 11.83 8.54
C ILE A 10 5.27 12.16 7.07
N ASN A 11 6.08 13.19 6.77
CA ASN A 11 6.46 13.52 5.39
C ASN A 11 7.18 12.37 4.68
N ASN A 12 8.08 11.69 5.38
CA ASN A 12 8.74 10.50 4.84
C ASN A 12 7.74 9.38 4.55
N GLN A 13 6.71 9.22 5.40
CA GLN A 13 5.65 8.23 5.16
C GLN A 13 4.78 8.63 3.97
N ILE A 14 4.37 9.90 3.84
CA ILE A 14 3.65 10.43 2.67
C ILE A 14 4.37 10.05 1.37
N ASN A 15 5.69 10.31 1.31
CA ASN A 15 6.48 9.98 0.13
C ASN A 15 6.58 8.47 -0.11
N TYR A 16 6.61 7.69 0.97
CA TYR A 16 6.65 6.23 0.86
C TYR A 16 5.34 5.65 0.32
N GLU A 17 4.18 6.17 0.73
CA GLU A 17 2.89 5.73 0.16
C GLU A 17 2.77 6.10 -1.33
N PHE A 18 3.27 7.28 -1.73
CA PHE A 18 3.37 7.59 -3.17
C PHE A 18 4.31 6.64 -3.91
N TYR A 19 5.41 6.23 -3.28
CA TYR A 19 6.30 5.20 -3.83
C TYR A 19 5.62 3.81 -3.88
N SER A 20 4.79 3.45 -2.89
CA SER A 20 3.96 2.25 -2.89
C SER A 20 3.02 2.25 -4.10
N SER A 21 2.28 3.36 -4.30
CA SER A 21 1.42 3.54 -5.48
C SER A 21 2.18 3.34 -6.78
N TYR A 22 3.35 3.97 -6.91
CA TYR A 22 4.15 3.88 -8.13
C TYR A 22 4.73 2.49 -8.36
N SER A 23 5.08 1.78 -7.28
CA SER A 23 5.51 0.38 -7.31
C SER A 23 4.38 -0.54 -7.76
N TYR A 24 3.15 -0.32 -7.30
CA TYR A 24 1.99 -1.07 -7.75
C TYR A 24 1.63 -0.81 -9.21
N LEU A 25 1.82 0.41 -9.72
CA LEU A 25 1.70 0.67 -11.16
C LEU A 25 2.73 -0.12 -11.98
N ALA A 26 3.95 -0.31 -11.47
CA ALA A 26 4.95 -1.15 -12.13
C ALA A 26 4.58 -2.64 -12.10
N MET A 27 3.99 -3.12 -11.01
CA MET A 27 3.44 -4.48 -10.91
C MET A 27 2.26 -4.69 -11.87
N ALA A 28 1.36 -3.71 -11.96
CA ALA A 28 0.24 -3.71 -12.90
C ALA A 28 0.72 -3.76 -14.36
N ALA A 29 1.74 -2.96 -14.70
CA ALA A 29 2.33 -2.96 -16.04
C ALA A 29 2.95 -4.32 -16.39
N TYR A 30 3.60 -4.98 -15.44
CA TYR A 30 4.10 -6.33 -15.65
C TYR A 30 2.96 -7.34 -15.85
N ALA A 31 1.93 -7.33 -15.00
CA ALA A 31 0.78 -8.23 -15.13
C ALA A 31 0.10 -8.09 -16.50
N HIS A 32 -0.13 -6.85 -16.95
CA HIS A 32 -0.70 -6.59 -18.27
C HIS A 32 0.19 -7.10 -19.41
N SER A 33 1.52 -7.00 -19.27
CA SER A 33 2.45 -7.56 -20.27
C SER A 33 2.42 -9.09 -20.36
N GLN A 34 1.78 -9.76 -19.40
CA GLN A 34 1.58 -11.22 -19.37
C GLN A 34 0.15 -11.62 -19.74
N ASP A 35 -0.65 -10.70 -20.29
CA ASP A 35 -2.08 -10.90 -20.61
C ASP A 35 -2.94 -11.29 -19.38
N LEU A 36 -2.57 -10.77 -18.20
CA LEU A 36 -3.28 -10.98 -16.92
C LEU A 36 -3.91 -9.67 -16.45
N ASP A 37 -5.02 -9.32 -17.12
CA ASP A 37 -5.71 -8.03 -16.95
C ASP A 37 -6.38 -7.88 -15.59
N GLY A 38 -6.83 -8.98 -14.97
CA GLY A 38 -7.38 -8.98 -13.63
C GLY A 38 -6.33 -8.70 -12.55
N PHE A 39 -5.15 -9.30 -12.65
CA PHE A 39 -4.00 -8.94 -11.81
C PHE A 39 -3.58 -7.49 -12.04
N ALA A 40 -3.56 -7.03 -13.29
CA ALA A 40 -3.27 -5.63 -13.59
C ALA A 40 -4.30 -4.69 -12.94
N ASN A 41 -5.59 -5.03 -13.00
CA ASN A 41 -6.65 -4.29 -12.32
C ASN A 41 -6.44 -4.26 -10.79
N PHE A 42 -6.16 -5.41 -10.18
CA PHE A 42 -5.88 -5.51 -8.74
C PHE A 42 -4.80 -4.51 -8.30
N PHE A 43 -3.67 -4.48 -8.99
CA PHE A 43 -2.58 -3.57 -8.65
C PHE A 43 -2.88 -2.11 -8.97
N ARG A 44 -3.72 -1.82 -9.98
CA ARG A 44 -4.18 -0.45 -10.23
C ARG A 44 -5.10 0.06 -9.14
N VAL A 45 -5.98 -0.80 -8.61
CA VAL A 45 -6.81 -0.46 -7.45
C VAL A 45 -5.94 -0.27 -6.22
N GLN A 46 -4.97 -1.15 -5.97
CA GLN A 46 -4.00 -0.98 -4.88
C GLN A 46 -3.26 0.37 -5.00
N ALA A 47 -2.80 0.73 -6.19
CA ALA A 47 -2.15 2.02 -6.42
C ALA A 47 -3.05 3.23 -6.09
N GLN A 48 -4.38 3.10 -6.24
CA GLN A 48 -5.33 4.14 -5.85
C GLN A 48 -5.50 4.22 -4.32
N GLU A 49 -5.53 3.07 -3.64
CA GLU A 49 -5.57 2.99 -2.18
C GLU A 49 -4.32 3.63 -1.56
N GLU A 50 -3.13 3.39 -2.11
CA GLU A 50 -1.90 4.02 -1.62
C GLU A 50 -1.88 5.55 -1.80
N ILE A 51 -2.49 6.06 -2.87
CA ILE A 51 -2.67 7.51 -3.03
C ILE A 51 -3.59 8.04 -1.93
N PHE A 52 -4.66 7.31 -1.60
CA PHE A 52 -5.52 7.68 -0.48
C PHE A 52 -4.76 7.66 0.85
N HIS A 53 -3.91 6.66 1.10
CA HIS A 53 -3.03 6.59 2.28
C HIS A 53 -2.12 7.82 2.38
N ALA A 54 -1.45 8.17 1.29
CA ALA A 54 -0.61 9.36 1.20
C ALA A 54 -1.40 10.64 1.53
N MET A 55 -2.58 10.80 0.92
CA MET A 55 -3.42 11.97 1.11
C MET A 55 -3.99 12.08 2.52
N LYS A 56 -4.27 10.95 3.18
CA LYS A 56 -4.72 10.93 4.57
C LYS A 56 -3.66 11.50 5.52
N PHE A 57 -2.39 11.15 5.33
CA PHE A 57 -1.29 11.77 6.06
C PHE A 57 -1.08 13.25 5.67
N PHE A 58 -1.15 13.55 4.38
CA PHE A 58 -1.02 14.91 3.84
C PHE A 58 -2.00 15.86 4.54
N ASP A 59 -3.29 15.52 4.54
CA ASP A 59 -4.33 16.36 5.14
C ASP A 59 -4.15 16.48 6.66
N TYR A 60 -3.74 15.39 7.32
CA TYR A 60 -3.50 15.39 8.75
C TYR A 60 -2.41 16.38 9.18
N VAL A 61 -1.32 16.48 8.42
CA VAL A 61 -0.23 17.44 8.72
C VAL A 61 -0.78 18.87 8.78
N TYR A 62 -1.62 19.27 7.82
CA TYR A 62 -2.23 20.59 7.81
C TYR A 62 -3.29 20.78 8.90
N GLN A 63 -4.05 19.74 9.26
CA GLN A 63 -4.96 19.80 10.42
C GLN A 63 -4.22 20.11 11.74
N LYS A 64 -2.93 19.80 11.80
CA LYS A 64 -2.06 20.07 12.95
C LYS A 64 -1.20 21.32 12.79
N ASN A 65 -1.45 22.12 11.76
CA ASN A 65 -0.69 23.32 11.38
C ASN A 65 0.80 23.03 11.09
N GLY A 66 1.10 21.87 10.51
CA GLY A 66 2.42 21.58 9.94
C GLY A 66 2.44 21.79 8.42
N ASP A 67 3.61 21.61 7.82
CA ASP A 67 3.85 21.74 6.38
C ASP A 67 4.22 20.39 5.75
N VAL A 68 3.70 20.15 4.54
CA VAL A 68 4.06 18.98 3.74
C VAL A 68 5.15 19.35 2.73
N THR A 69 6.20 18.53 2.68
CA THR A 69 7.26 18.57 1.68
C THR A 69 7.19 17.29 0.84
N LEU A 70 6.93 17.45 -0.46
CA LEU A 70 6.96 16.33 -1.41
C LEU A 70 8.37 16.16 -1.96
N GLU A 71 8.90 14.96 -1.80
CA GLU A 71 10.23 14.59 -2.28
C GLU A 71 10.15 13.88 -3.64
N SER A 72 11.30 13.55 -4.22
CA SER A 72 11.34 12.70 -5.40
C SER A 72 10.80 11.30 -5.09
N ILE A 73 10.01 10.75 -6.02
CA ILE A 73 9.60 9.35 -5.99
C ILE A 73 10.61 8.56 -6.82
N ASP A 74 11.29 7.64 -6.17
CA ASP A 74 12.28 6.78 -6.83
C ASP A 74 11.63 5.86 -7.86
N LYS A 75 12.38 5.57 -8.93
CA LYS A 75 11.95 4.58 -9.92
C LYS A 75 11.84 3.20 -9.26
N PRO A 76 10.67 2.51 -9.34
CA PRO A 76 10.53 1.15 -8.82
C PRO A 76 11.52 0.20 -9.50
N GLN A 77 12.39 -0.44 -8.72
CA GLN A 77 13.40 -1.36 -9.24
C GLN A 77 12.88 -2.80 -9.25
N LEU A 78 11.94 -3.08 -10.14
CA LEU A 78 11.26 -4.36 -10.16
C LEU A 78 11.64 -5.16 -11.41
N LYS A 79 12.37 -6.25 -11.21
CA LYS A 79 12.51 -7.34 -12.20
C LYS A 79 11.68 -8.50 -11.69
N PHE A 80 10.71 -8.95 -12.46
CA PHE A 80 9.83 -10.04 -12.06
C PHE A 80 10.11 -11.32 -12.85
N LYS A 81 10.02 -12.47 -12.19
CA LYS A 81 10.20 -13.78 -12.81
C LYS A 81 8.88 -14.33 -13.38
N ASN A 82 7.83 -14.23 -12.59
CA ASN A 82 6.46 -14.68 -12.88
C ASN A 82 5.49 -13.94 -11.94
N MET A 83 4.18 -14.18 -12.06
CA MET A 83 3.20 -13.51 -11.20
C MET A 83 3.30 -13.85 -9.71
N VAL A 84 3.78 -15.05 -9.35
CA VAL A 84 4.00 -15.39 -7.94
C VAL A 84 5.10 -14.50 -7.35
N ASP A 85 6.20 -14.31 -8.08
CA ASP A 85 7.31 -13.41 -7.70
C ASP A 85 6.87 -11.93 -7.61
N VAL A 86 5.90 -11.50 -8.43
CA VAL A 86 5.30 -10.15 -8.33
C VAL A 86 4.56 -10.00 -7.01
N LEU A 87 3.67 -10.94 -6.70
CA LEU A 87 2.86 -10.90 -5.48
C LEU A 87 3.74 -11.02 -4.22
N GLU A 88 4.76 -11.87 -4.24
CA GLU A 88 5.72 -12.00 -3.14
C GLU A 88 6.46 -10.68 -2.88
N LYS A 89 6.86 -9.96 -3.93
CA LYS A 89 7.47 -8.63 -3.79
C LYS A 89 6.49 -7.56 -3.31
N GLY A 90 5.23 -7.64 -3.73
CA GLY A 90 4.17 -6.79 -3.17
C GLY A 90 4.00 -7.03 -1.67
N TYR A 91 4.00 -8.29 -1.25
CA TYR A 91 3.93 -8.64 0.17
C TYR A 91 5.16 -8.20 0.96
N GLU A 92 6.38 -8.38 0.43
CA GLU A 92 7.60 -7.85 1.05
C GLU A 92 7.57 -6.32 1.18
N HIS A 93 7.00 -5.64 0.18
CA HIS A 93 6.80 -4.20 0.22
C HIS A 93 5.82 -3.79 1.32
N GLU A 94 4.67 -4.47 1.46
CA GLU A 94 3.71 -4.24 2.54
C GLU A 94 4.32 -4.46 3.92
N GLN A 95 5.15 -5.48 4.10
CA GLN A 95 5.86 -5.68 5.37
C GLN A 95 6.78 -4.52 5.74
N GLU A 96 7.39 -3.87 4.75
CA GLU A 96 8.17 -2.65 4.98
C GLU A 96 7.26 -1.45 5.27
N VAL A 97 6.11 -1.29 4.59
CA VAL A 97 5.10 -0.26 4.94
C VAL A 97 4.66 -0.43 6.40
N THR A 98 4.27 -1.64 6.80
CA THR A 98 3.89 -1.99 8.18
C THR A 98 4.97 -1.61 9.18
N LYS A 99 6.23 -1.96 8.90
CA LYS A 99 7.35 -1.62 9.78
C LYS A 99 7.49 -0.10 9.95
N ARG A 100 7.37 0.68 8.87
CA ARG A 100 7.45 2.14 8.92
C ARG A 100 6.29 2.76 9.69
N VAL A 101 5.07 2.24 9.53
CA VAL A 101 3.90 2.62 10.32
C VAL A 101 4.14 2.34 11.82
N TYR A 102 4.72 1.20 12.18
CA TYR A 102 5.06 0.89 13.57
C TYR A 102 6.15 1.80 14.13
N GLU A 103 7.19 2.11 13.35
CA GLU A 103 8.22 3.07 13.76
C GLU A 103 7.62 4.46 14.01
N LEU A 104 6.72 4.92 13.13
CA LEU A 104 6.01 6.18 13.28
C LEU A 104 5.06 6.16 14.50
N ALA A 105 4.40 5.04 14.77
CA ALA A 105 3.53 4.87 15.94
C ALA A 105 4.34 4.86 17.25
N ASN A 106 5.50 4.23 17.27
CA ASN A 106 6.41 4.26 18.42
C ASN A 106 6.88 5.69 18.70
N LEU A 107 7.31 6.42 17.67
CA LEU A 107 7.71 7.81 17.80
C LEU A 107 6.57 8.70 18.36
N ALA A 108 5.35 8.54 17.85
CA ALA A 108 4.19 9.28 18.37
C ALA A 108 3.90 8.96 19.84
N ASN A 109 4.07 7.69 20.26
CA ASN A 109 3.94 7.27 21.67
C ASN A 109 5.03 7.86 22.56
N GLU A 110 6.29 7.86 22.11
CA GLU A 110 7.42 8.43 22.85
C GLU A 110 7.23 9.93 23.09
N GLU A 111 6.75 10.66 22.09
CA GLU A 111 6.45 12.08 22.19
C GLU A 111 5.10 12.38 22.86
N LYS A 112 4.32 11.35 23.21
CA LYS A 112 2.96 11.45 23.77
C LYS A 112 2.03 12.31 22.88
N GLU A 113 2.21 12.23 21.57
CA GLU A 113 1.35 12.92 20.60
C GLU A 113 0.07 12.10 20.39
N HIS A 114 -0.91 12.34 21.27
CA HIS A 114 -2.15 11.56 21.30
C HIS A 114 -3.00 11.61 20.03
N ALA A 115 -2.94 12.70 19.26
CA ALA A 115 -3.72 12.81 18.03
C ALA A 115 -3.10 11.97 16.91
N THR A 116 -1.77 11.96 16.79
CA THR A 116 -1.01 11.17 15.84
C THR A 116 -1.14 9.69 16.19
N ILE A 117 -1.08 9.33 17.49
CA ILE A 117 -1.38 7.97 17.94
C ILE A 117 -2.78 7.53 17.48
N SER A 118 -3.79 8.41 17.61
CA SER A 118 -5.15 8.12 17.16
C SER A 118 -5.27 7.96 15.64
N LEU A 119 -4.53 8.76 14.86
CA LEU A 119 -4.46 8.61 13.40
C LEU A 119 -3.83 7.25 13.02
N LEU A 120 -2.68 6.94 13.62
CA LEU A 120 -1.88 5.77 13.26
C LEU A 120 -2.57 4.45 13.62
N LYS A 121 -3.51 4.46 14.57
CA LYS A 121 -4.37 3.29 14.80
C LYS A 121 -5.08 2.84 13.52
N TRP A 122 -5.56 3.77 12.70
CA TRP A 122 -6.20 3.43 11.43
C TRP A 122 -5.22 2.72 10.49
N PHE A 123 -4.00 3.24 10.35
CA PHE A 123 -2.97 2.61 9.50
C PHE A 123 -2.50 1.26 10.05
N VAL A 124 -2.39 1.10 11.37
CA VAL A 124 -2.06 -0.19 11.97
C VAL A 124 -3.15 -1.23 11.69
N ASP A 125 -4.41 -0.85 11.80
CA ASP A 125 -5.53 -1.75 11.50
C ASP A 125 -5.58 -2.04 9.97
N GLU A 126 -5.32 -1.05 9.11
CA GLU A 126 -5.29 -1.20 7.65
C GLU A 126 -4.18 -2.14 7.16
N GLN A 127 -2.95 -1.98 7.67
CA GLN A 127 -1.82 -2.82 7.26
C GLN A 127 -2.03 -4.32 7.56
N VAL A 128 -2.86 -4.65 8.56
CA VAL A 128 -3.25 -6.05 8.82
C VAL A 128 -4.09 -6.61 7.68
N GLU A 129 -5.04 -5.82 7.16
CA GLU A 129 -5.89 -6.20 6.03
C GLU A 129 -5.08 -6.25 4.72
N GLU A 130 -4.17 -5.30 4.51
CA GLU A 130 -3.27 -5.29 3.35
C GLU A 130 -2.41 -6.55 3.28
N GLU A 131 -1.72 -6.88 4.37
CA GLU A 131 -0.90 -8.09 4.45
C GLU A 131 -1.73 -9.38 4.30
N ASP A 132 -2.94 -9.46 4.86
CA ASP A 132 -3.81 -10.64 4.66
C ASP A 132 -4.29 -10.77 3.20
N ASN A 133 -4.65 -9.65 2.57
CA ASN A 133 -5.10 -9.64 1.18
C ASN A 133 -4.01 -10.18 0.24
N PHE A 134 -2.78 -9.69 0.38
CA PHE A 134 -1.62 -10.20 -0.37
C PHE A 134 -1.37 -11.69 -0.06
N ASN A 135 -1.35 -12.07 1.22
CA ASN A 135 -1.14 -13.46 1.62
C ASN A 135 -2.17 -14.41 1.01
N ARG A 136 -3.44 -14.01 0.98
CA ARG A 136 -4.53 -14.80 0.41
C ARG A 136 -4.36 -15.01 -1.09
N ILE A 137 -4.01 -13.96 -1.83
CA ILE A 137 -3.80 -14.03 -3.27
C ILE A 137 -2.55 -14.87 -3.59
N ILE A 138 -1.44 -14.70 -2.85
CA ILE A 138 -0.23 -15.52 -3.00
C ILE A 138 -0.55 -17.00 -2.82
N LYS A 139 -1.32 -17.36 -1.79
CA LYS A 139 -1.72 -18.76 -1.53
C LYS A 139 -2.53 -19.34 -2.69
N LYS A 140 -3.43 -18.56 -3.30
CA LYS A 140 -4.20 -18.99 -4.48
C LYS A 140 -3.27 -19.11 -5.71
N ALA A 141 -2.44 -18.11 -5.97
CA ALA A 141 -1.52 -18.08 -7.10
C ALA A 141 -0.52 -19.25 -7.07
N ARG A 142 0.08 -19.56 -5.91
CA ARG A 142 0.96 -20.72 -5.75
C ARG A 142 0.27 -22.06 -6.03
N ARG A 143 -1.03 -22.17 -5.71
CA ARG A 143 -1.83 -23.37 -6.05
C ARG A 143 -2.16 -23.44 -7.54
N ALA A 144 -2.25 -22.30 -8.21
CA ALA A 144 -2.52 -22.17 -9.65
C ALA A 144 -1.25 -22.22 -10.52
N ASP A 145 -0.04 -22.15 -9.94
CA ASP A 145 1.23 -21.92 -10.65
C ASP A 145 1.51 -22.95 -11.78
N THR A 146 1.07 -24.20 -11.61
CA THR A 146 1.24 -25.26 -12.63
C THR A 146 -0.03 -25.53 -13.45
N ASN A 147 -1.08 -24.73 -13.26
CA ASN A 147 -2.39 -24.89 -13.92
C ASN A 147 -2.86 -23.55 -14.52
N PRO A 148 -2.59 -23.31 -15.82
CA PRO A 148 -2.98 -22.08 -16.51
C PRO A 148 -4.48 -21.76 -16.41
N ALA A 149 -5.35 -22.77 -16.44
CA ALA A 149 -6.80 -22.55 -16.31
C ALA A 149 -7.17 -22.02 -14.91
N ALA A 150 -6.51 -22.51 -13.85
CA ALA A 150 -6.71 -21.99 -12.50
C ALA A 150 -6.16 -20.55 -12.35
N LEU A 151 -5.08 -20.22 -13.07
CA LEU A 151 -4.52 -18.86 -13.07
C LEU A 151 -5.48 -17.88 -13.75
N TYR A 152 -6.09 -18.24 -14.88
CA TYR A 152 -7.11 -17.42 -15.54
C TYR A 152 -8.37 -17.22 -14.68
N LEU A 153 -8.82 -18.25 -13.96
CA LEU A 153 -9.95 -18.08 -13.03
C LEU A 153 -9.63 -17.11 -11.88
N LEU A 154 -8.38 -17.11 -11.40
CA LEU A 154 -7.94 -16.14 -10.41
C LEU A 154 -7.83 -14.74 -11.02
N ASP A 155 -7.36 -14.62 -12.25
CA ASP A 155 -7.34 -13.35 -12.98
C ASP A 155 -8.77 -12.76 -13.10
N ASP A 156 -9.74 -13.55 -13.56
CA ASP A 156 -11.15 -13.13 -13.65
C ASP A 156 -11.72 -12.68 -12.29
N GLU A 157 -11.35 -13.35 -11.19
CA GLU A 157 -11.73 -12.97 -9.83
C GLU A 157 -11.17 -11.57 -9.48
N LEU A 158 -9.89 -11.33 -9.76
CA LEU A 158 -9.21 -10.07 -9.46
C LEU A 158 -9.67 -8.91 -10.36
N ALA A 159 -10.16 -9.20 -11.57
CA ALA A 159 -10.79 -8.22 -12.46
C ALA A 159 -12.05 -7.60 -11.87
N GLN A 160 -12.71 -8.27 -10.92
CA GLN A 160 -13.90 -7.75 -10.24
C GLN A 160 -13.58 -6.75 -9.12
N ARG A 161 -12.30 -6.59 -8.73
CA ARG A 161 -11.92 -5.62 -7.70
C ARG A 161 -12.25 -4.21 -8.18
N VAL A 162 -13.02 -3.48 -7.37
CA VAL A 162 -13.32 -2.06 -7.59
C VAL A 162 -12.73 -1.27 -6.44
N TYR A 163 -12.20 -0.09 -6.75
CA TYR A 163 -11.74 0.83 -5.74
C TYR A 163 -12.89 1.33 -4.87
N VAL A 164 -12.74 1.18 -3.56
CA VAL A 164 -13.64 1.73 -2.55
C VAL A 164 -12.78 2.49 -1.55
N ALA A 165 -12.99 3.80 -1.44
CA ALA A 165 -12.21 4.60 -0.51
C ALA A 165 -12.39 4.11 0.93
N PRO A 166 -11.31 3.82 1.68
CA PRO A 166 -11.44 3.35 3.05
C PRO A 166 -12.22 4.33 3.94
N GLY A 167 -13.23 3.81 4.64
CA GLY A 167 -14.12 4.61 5.50
C GLY A 167 -15.40 5.15 4.84
N SER A 168 -15.63 4.93 3.54
CA SER A 168 -16.88 5.31 2.86
C SER A 168 -18.09 4.44 3.22
N ALA A 169 -17.92 3.41 4.07
CA ALA A 169 -18.99 2.50 4.48
C ALA A 169 -19.85 3.03 5.64
N ASN A 170 -19.51 4.17 6.25
CA ASN A 170 -20.21 4.77 7.40
C ASN A 170 -20.49 6.28 7.23
N ALA A 171 -20.93 6.70 6.05
CA ALA A 171 -21.50 8.05 5.82
C ALA A 171 -23.01 7.98 5.58
#